data_AF-Q39749-F1
#
_entry.id   AF-Q39749-F1
#
_cell.length_a   1.000
_cell.length_b   1.000
_cell.length_c   1.000
_cell.angle_alpha   90.00
_cell.angle_beta   90.00
_cell.angle_gamma   90.00
#
_symmetry.space_group_name_H-M   'P 1'
#
loop_
_entity.id
_entity.type
_entity.pdbx_description
1 polymer ?
#
loop_
_entity_poly.entity_id
_entity_poly.type
_entity_poly.pdbx_seq_one_letter_code
_entity_poly.pdbx_strand_id
1 'polypeptide(L)'
;MASIPATVATVAQANMVAPFTGLKSNAAFPVTKKVNDFSTLASNGGRVQCMKVWPPLGKKRYETLSYLPNLTEVQLAKEVDYLLRNKWVPCLEFELEHGFVYRENARSPGYYDGRYWTMWKLPMFGCTDSAQVMKELQECKKEYPQAWIRIIGFDNVRQVQCISFIASKPDGF
;
A
#
# COMPACT_ATOMS: atom_id res chain seq x y z
N MET A 1 29.14 -23.78 -49.34
CA MET A 1 30.23 -23.80 -48.33
C MET A 1 30.11 -22.49 -47.55
N ALA A 2 29.85 -22.41 -46.24
CA ALA A 2 29.76 -23.36 -45.14
C ALA A 2 28.58 -22.97 -44.23
N SER A 3 27.89 -23.97 -43.65
CA SER A 3 26.75 -23.83 -42.75
C SER A 3 27.20 -24.00 -41.28
N ILE A 4 26.70 -23.14 -40.38
CA ILE A 4 26.91 -23.22 -38.92
C ILE A 4 25.68 -23.90 -38.31
N PRO A 5 25.81 -24.93 -37.44
CA PRO A 5 24.66 -25.54 -36.78
C PRO A 5 24.26 -24.74 -35.52
N ALA A 6 22.96 -24.55 -35.32
CA ALA A 6 22.38 -23.98 -34.10
C ALA A 6 22.20 -25.07 -33.03
N THR A 7 22.74 -24.87 -31.83
CA THR A 7 22.49 -25.70 -30.65
C THR A 7 21.26 -25.20 -29.91
N VAL A 8 20.24 -26.07 -29.79
CA VAL A 8 19.03 -25.84 -28.99
C VAL A 8 19.35 -26.14 -27.52
N ALA A 9 19.15 -25.16 -26.63
CA ALA A 9 19.26 -25.35 -25.19
C ALA A 9 18.00 -26.01 -24.63
N THR A 10 18.17 -27.12 -23.90
CA THR A 10 17.10 -27.83 -23.17
C THR A 10 16.66 -27.04 -21.94
N VAL A 11 15.34 -26.89 -21.75
CA VAL A 11 14.72 -26.25 -20.59
C VAL A 11 14.79 -27.18 -19.38
N ALA A 12 15.36 -26.73 -18.25
CA ALA A 12 15.40 -27.50 -17.01
C ALA A 12 14.00 -27.61 -16.37
N GLN A 13 13.61 -28.84 -16.01
CA GLN A 13 12.35 -29.16 -15.32
C GLN A 13 12.29 -28.51 -13.93
N ALA A 14 11.16 -27.88 -13.60
CA ALA A 14 10.88 -27.35 -12.28
C ALA A 14 10.59 -28.49 -11.29
N ASN A 15 11.50 -28.74 -10.34
CA ASN A 15 11.23 -29.63 -9.21
C ASN A 15 10.21 -28.99 -8.25
N MET A 16 9.11 -29.67 -8.04
CA MET A 16 8.04 -29.34 -7.08
C MET A 16 8.58 -29.30 -5.65
N VAL A 17 8.31 -28.23 -4.89
CA VAL A 17 8.78 -28.04 -3.50
C VAL A 17 7.64 -28.28 -2.51
N ALA A 18 7.91 -29.03 -1.44
CA ALA A 18 6.97 -29.34 -0.36
C ALA A 18 6.61 -28.10 0.49
N PRO A 19 5.38 -28.01 1.05
CA PRO A 19 4.92 -26.85 1.81
C PRO A 19 5.62 -26.69 3.18
N PHE A 20 5.80 -25.45 3.60
CA PHE A 20 6.44 -25.05 4.86
C PHE A 20 5.62 -25.46 6.10
N THR A 21 6.26 -26.15 7.07
CA THR A 21 5.62 -26.71 8.28
C THR A 21 5.89 -25.93 9.58
N GLY A 22 6.20 -24.63 9.53
CA GLY A 22 6.31 -23.77 10.71
C GLY A 22 7.69 -23.77 11.40
N LEU A 23 7.96 -22.73 12.20
CA LEU A 23 9.18 -22.58 13.00
C LEU A 23 9.08 -23.42 14.30
N LYS A 24 9.94 -24.43 14.46
CA LYS A 24 10.27 -24.98 15.78
C LYS A 24 11.49 -24.24 16.33
N SER A 25 11.33 -23.57 17.48
CA SER A 25 12.41 -22.97 18.25
C SER A 25 13.20 -24.07 18.96
N ASN A 26 14.41 -24.38 18.51
CA ASN A 26 15.37 -25.13 19.32
C ASN A 26 16.28 -24.15 20.04
N ALA A 27 15.98 -23.90 21.32
CA ALA A 27 16.90 -23.28 22.26
C ALA A 27 17.87 -24.37 22.76
N ALA A 28 19.04 -24.47 22.16
CA ALA A 28 20.11 -25.31 22.69
C ALA A 28 21.46 -24.66 22.39
N PHE A 29 22.05 -24.01 23.39
CA PHE A 29 23.46 -23.62 23.39
C PHE A 29 24.28 -24.85 23.81
N PRO A 30 25.11 -25.47 22.95
CA PRO A 30 26.03 -26.50 23.40
C PRO A 30 27.34 -25.84 23.83
N VAL A 31 27.53 -25.73 25.15
CA VAL A 31 28.85 -25.50 25.77
C VAL A 31 29.64 -26.80 25.62
N THR A 32 30.39 -26.98 24.53
CA THR A 32 31.54 -27.90 24.46
C THR A 32 32.28 -27.71 23.13
N LYS A 33 33.58 -27.42 23.20
CA LYS A 33 34.48 -27.32 22.03
C LYS A 33 34.68 -28.72 21.43
N LYS A 34 33.91 -29.08 20.40
CA LYS A 34 34.25 -30.19 19.50
C LYS A 34 34.84 -29.65 18.19
N VAL A 35 35.86 -30.35 17.73
CA VAL A 35 36.70 -30.09 16.55
C VAL A 35 35.84 -29.90 15.31
N ASN A 36 35.97 -28.74 14.65
CA ASN A 36 35.61 -28.34 13.27
C ASN A 36 34.73 -29.26 12.41
N ASP A 37 33.60 -29.75 12.93
CA ASP A 37 32.61 -30.47 12.14
C ASP A 37 31.45 -29.52 11.79
N PHE A 38 31.57 -28.88 10.62
CA PHE A 38 30.58 -27.95 10.10
C PHE A 38 29.29 -28.66 9.60
N SER A 39 29.24 -30.00 9.66
CA SER A 39 28.10 -30.80 9.17
C SER A 39 26.80 -30.60 9.96
N THR A 40 26.87 -30.07 11.19
CA THR A 40 25.70 -29.80 12.04
C THR A 40 25.33 -28.32 12.14
N LEU A 41 25.98 -27.43 11.39
CA LEU A 41 25.52 -26.05 11.29
C LEU A 41 24.14 -26.05 10.63
N ALA A 42 23.17 -25.41 11.29
CA ALA A 42 21.86 -25.19 10.73
C ALA A 42 22.00 -24.43 9.41
N SER A 43 22.02 -25.17 8.30
CA SER A 43 22.08 -24.58 6.98
C SER A 43 20.78 -23.82 6.76
N ASN A 44 20.90 -22.49 6.65
CA ASN A 44 19.80 -21.65 6.23
C ASN A 44 19.34 -21.98 4.81
N GLY A 45 19.99 -22.91 4.08
CA GLY A 45 19.71 -23.23 2.68
C GLY A 45 18.23 -23.48 2.36
N GLY A 46 17.50 -24.21 3.22
CA GLY A 46 16.05 -24.40 3.06
C GLY A 46 15.20 -23.23 3.54
N ARG A 47 15.69 -22.46 4.53
CA ARG A 47 14.99 -21.31 5.13
C ARG A 47 15.04 -20.08 4.23
N VAL A 48 16.11 -19.89 3.47
CA VAL A 48 16.26 -18.78 2.51
C VAL A 48 15.19 -18.86 1.42
N GLN A 49 14.80 -20.07 1.00
CA GLN A 49 13.74 -20.27 -0.01
C GLN A 49 12.33 -19.88 0.48
N CYS A 50 12.12 -19.75 1.80
CA CYS A 50 10.84 -19.31 2.38
C CYS A 50 10.76 -17.78 2.56
N MET A 51 11.87 -17.06 2.36
CA MET A 51 11.92 -15.61 2.50
C MET A 51 11.33 -14.96 1.26
N LYS A 52 10.24 -14.22 1.43
CA LYS A 52 9.66 -13.41 0.35
C LYS A 52 10.36 -12.05 0.31
N VAL A 53 10.69 -11.59 -0.88
CA VAL A 53 11.24 -10.25 -1.11
C VAL A 53 10.07 -9.29 -1.35
N TRP A 54 10.08 -8.15 -0.65
CA TRP A 54 9.09 -7.10 -0.88
C TRP A 54 9.28 -6.48 -2.26
N PRO A 55 8.25 -6.38 -3.12
CA PRO A 55 8.42 -5.86 -4.46
C PRO A 55 8.79 -4.36 -4.45
N PRO A 56 9.89 -3.94 -5.10
CA PRO A 56 10.29 -2.53 -5.15
C PRO A 56 9.50 -1.71 -6.18
N LEU A 57 8.77 -2.36 -7.09
CA LEU A 57 8.02 -1.75 -8.19
C LEU A 57 6.53 -2.09 -8.11
N GLY A 58 5.66 -1.19 -8.58
CA GLY A 58 4.21 -1.40 -8.63
C GLY A 58 3.52 -1.51 -7.26
N LYS A 59 4.18 -1.03 -6.19
CA LYS A 59 3.67 -1.07 -4.80
C LYS A 59 3.71 0.30 -4.12
N LYS A 60 3.43 1.36 -4.88
CA LYS A 60 3.24 2.72 -4.34
C LYS A 60 2.10 2.73 -3.32
N ARG A 61 2.12 3.71 -2.40
CA ARG A 61 1.25 3.77 -1.23
C ARG A 61 0.63 5.15 -1.10
N TYR A 62 -0.48 5.20 -0.39
CA TYR A 62 -1.37 6.36 -0.25
C TYR A 62 -1.65 6.63 1.24
N GLU A 63 -0.62 6.52 2.08
CA GLU A 63 -0.70 6.68 3.53
C GLU A 63 -1.67 5.67 4.21
N THR A 64 -2.43 6.11 5.21
CA THR A 64 -3.29 5.30 6.08
C THR A 64 -4.24 4.41 5.27
N LEU A 65 -4.39 3.15 5.71
CA LEU A 65 -5.16 2.06 5.06
C LEU A 65 -4.58 1.52 3.73
N SER A 66 -3.60 2.18 3.09
CA SER A 66 -3.14 1.80 1.74
C SER A 66 -2.28 0.54 1.64
N TYR A 67 -1.95 -0.10 2.78
CA TYR A 67 -1.30 -1.42 2.83
C TYR A 67 -2.30 -2.57 2.93
N LEU A 68 -3.56 -2.28 3.25
CA LEU A 68 -4.63 -3.26 3.31
C LEU A 68 -5.11 -3.61 1.89
N PRO A 69 -5.87 -4.70 1.73
CA PRO A 69 -6.66 -4.90 0.52
C PRO A 69 -7.56 -3.69 0.23
N ASN A 70 -7.86 -3.44 -1.04
CA ASN A 70 -8.77 -2.36 -1.43
C ASN A 70 -10.10 -2.50 -0.68
N LEU A 71 -10.57 -1.40 -0.09
CA LEU A 71 -11.82 -1.38 0.66
C LEU A 71 -13.01 -1.52 -0.29
N THR A 72 -13.95 -2.36 0.08
CA THR A 72 -15.28 -2.40 -0.54
C THR A 72 -16.05 -1.10 -0.24
N GLU A 73 -17.08 -0.78 -1.04
CA GLU A 73 -17.92 0.40 -0.78
C GLU A 73 -18.55 0.40 0.62
N VAL A 74 -18.93 -0.78 1.13
CA VAL A 74 -19.45 -0.96 2.49
C VAL A 74 -18.37 -0.67 3.55
N GLN A 75 -17.12 -1.03 3.30
CA GLN A 75 -16.01 -0.71 4.21
C GLN A 75 -15.67 0.77 4.16
N LEU A 76 -15.63 1.39 2.98
CA LEU A 76 -15.45 2.84 2.84
C LEU A 76 -16.53 3.61 3.62
N ALA A 77 -17.80 3.21 3.49
CA ALA A 77 -18.89 3.81 4.25
C ALA A 77 -18.69 3.68 5.78
N LYS A 78 -18.17 2.55 6.27
CA LYS A 78 -17.84 2.37 7.69
C LYS A 78 -16.73 3.30 8.19
N GLU A 79 -15.72 3.58 7.35
CA GLU A 79 -14.68 4.56 7.70
C GLU A 79 -15.26 5.98 7.76
N VAL A 80 -16.21 6.30 6.87
CA VAL A 80 -16.97 7.56 6.93
C VAL A 80 -17.85 7.60 8.18
N ASP A 81 -18.55 6.53 8.54
CA ASP A 81 -19.34 6.46 9.78
C ASP A 81 -18.45 6.66 11.02
N TYR A 82 -17.22 6.17 11.01
CA TYR A 82 -16.24 6.44 12.07
C TYR A 82 -15.91 7.94 12.15
N LEU A 83 -15.60 8.59 11.02
CA LEU A 83 -15.38 10.04 10.95
C LEU A 83 -16.56 10.82 11.54
N LEU A 84 -17.79 10.49 11.12
CA LEU A 84 -19.03 11.15 11.56
C LEU A 84 -19.32 10.93 13.06
N ARG A 85 -19.05 9.73 13.59
CA ARG A 85 -19.18 9.44 15.04
C ARG A 85 -18.23 10.30 15.88
N ASN A 86 -17.04 10.59 15.38
CA ASN A 86 -16.06 11.47 16.04
C ASN A 86 -16.36 12.97 15.84
N LYS A 87 -17.48 13.32 15.21
CA LYS A 87 -17.89 14.71 14.94
C LYS A 87 -16.89 15.48 14.07
N TRP A 88 -16.13 14.78 13.25
CA TRP A 88 -15.28 15.39 12.24
C TRP A 88 -16.09 15.75 11.00
N VAL A 89 -15.64 16.74 10.24
CA VAL A 89 -16.29 17.19 9.01
C VAL A 89 -15.65 16.49 7.81
N PRO A 90 -16.38 15.65 7.07
CA PRO A 90 -15.83 14.96 5.92
C PRO A 90 -15.64 15.92 4.74
N CYS A 91 -14.61 15.70 3.94
CA CYS A 91 -14.34 16.39 2.70
C CYS A 91 -13.70 15.42 1.70
N LEU A 92 -13.90 15.65 0.41
CA LEU A 92 -13.22 14.92 -0.65
C LEU A 92 -12.15 15.81 -1.26
N GLU A 93 -11.04 15.19 -1.66
CA GLU A 93 -10.02 15.83 -2.48
C GLU A 93 -9.61 14.88 -3.60
N PHE A 94 -9.26 15.45 -4.76
CA PHE A 94 -8.88 14.70 -5.95
C PHE A 94 -7.66 15.31 -6.64
N GLU A 95 -6.94 14.47 -7.37
CA GLU A 95 -5.71 14.82 -8.09
C GLU A 95 -5.66 14.10 -9.43
N LEU A 96 -5.21 14.79 -10.47
CA LEU A 96 -5.20 14.29 -11.85
C LEU A 96 -3.79 14.05 -12.39
N GLU A 97 -2.81 14.78 -11.88
CA GLU A 97 -1.45 14.83 -12.44
C GLU A 97 -0.43 14.22 -11.47
N HIS A 98 -0.48 14.62 -10.19
CA HIS A 98 0.58 14.35 -9.21
C HIS A 98 0.07 13.57 -7.99
N GLY A 99 -0.30 12.30 -8.18
CA GLY A 99 -0.81 11.43 -7.09
C GLY A 99 0.18 11.16 -5.93
N PHE A 100 1.43 11.61 -6.03
CA PHE A 100 2.47 11.44 -5.01
C PHE A 100 3.25 12.73 -4.78
N VAL A 101 3.78 12.90 -3.57
CA VAL A 101 4.66 14.03 -3.25
C VAL A 101 5.92 14.04 -4.11
N TYR A 102 6.35 15.24 -4.49
CA TYR A 102 7.56 15.49 -5.27
C TYR A 102 8.26 16.77 -4.77
N ARG A 103 9.38 17.16 -5.41
CA ARG A 103 10.18 18.33 -5.01
C ARG A 103 10.70 19.07 -6.24
N GLU A 104 9.92 20.02 -6.71
CA GLU A 104 10.23 20.91 -7.84
C GLU A 104 10.61 22.31 -7.35
N ASN A 105 9.78 22.89 -6.47
CA ASN A 105 9.87 24.32 -6.14
C ASN A 105 10.91 24.64 -5.05
N ALA A 106 11.14 23.72 -4.11
CA ALA A 106 12.17 23.89 -3.09
C ALA A 106 12.63 22.56 -2.49
N ARG A 107 13.80 22.58 -1.83
CA ARG A 107 14.39 21.41 -1.16
C ARG A 107 14.77 21.64 0.31
N SER A 108 14.26 22.70 0.94
CA SER A 108 14.44 22.97 2.37
C SER A 108 13.73 21.95 3.27
N PRO A 109 14.15 21.78 4.54
CA PRO A 109 13.48 20.89 5.49
C PRO A 109 11.98 21.19 5.61
N GLY A 110 11.13 20.15 5.54
CA GLY A 110 9.67 20.27 5.65
C GLY A 110 8.94 20.69 4.37
N TYR A 111 9.66 21.04 3.30
CA TYR A 111 9.04 21.41 2.03
C TYR A 111 8.93 20.21 1.06
N TYR A 112 7.69 19.97 0.61
CA TYR A 112 7.32 19.02 -0.43
C TYR A 112 6.17 19.59 -1.28
N ASP A 113 6.24 19.37 -2.58
CA ASP A 113 5.15 19.61 -3.53
C ASP A 113 4.20 18.41 -3.56
N GLY A 114 3.00 18.58 -4.12
CA GLY A 114 2.01 17.49 -4.25
C GLY A 114 1.36 17.02 -2.93
N ARG A 115 1.53 17.76 -1.82
CA ARG A 115 0.82 17.48 -0.56
C ARG A 115 -0.66 17.86 -0.65
N TYR A 116 -0.94 18.99 -1.28
CA TYR A 116 -2.28 19.46 -1.56
C TYR A 116 -2.82 18.78 -2.80
N TRP A 117 -4.06 18.32 -2.69
CA TRP A 117 -4.89 17.90 -3.82
C TRP A 117 -6.02 18.92 -3.98
N THR A 118 -6.73 18.87 -5.10
CA THR A 118 -7.84 19.80 -5.38
C THR A 118 -9.06 19.40 -4.55
N MET A 119 -9.67 20.37 -3.85
CA MET A 119 -10.87 20.12 -3.07
C MET A 119 -12.08 19.82 -3.98
N TRP A 120 -12.83 18.77 -3.67
CA TRP A 120 -14.11 18.50 -4.31
C TRP A 120 -15.23 19.23 -3.55
N LYS A 121 -15.83 20.23 -4.21
CA LYS A 121 -16.84 21.12 -3.62
C LYS A 121 -16.31 21.77 -2.31
N LEU A 122 -16.94 21.50 -1.17
CA LEU A 122 -16.58 22.04 0.15
C LEU A 122 -16.68 20.93 1.21
N PRO A 123 -16.05 21.10 2.40
CA PRO A 123 -16.30 20.21 3.52
C PRO A 123 -17.79 20.12 3.82
N MET A 124 -18.29 18.92 4.05
CA MET A 124 -19.71 18.63 4.17
C MET A 124 -20.19 18.94 5.60
N PHE A 125 -20.22 20.23 5.95
CA PHE A 125 -20.67 20.71 7.25
C PHE A 125 -22.09 20.24 7.56
N GLY A 126 -22.29 19.69 8.76
CA GLY A 126 -23.59 19.16 9.18
C GLY A 126 -23.98 17.82 8.56
N CYS A 127 -23.10 17.19 7.76
CA CYS A 127 -23.32 15.83 7.25
C CYS A 127 -23.43 14.83 8.42
N THR A 128 -24.47 14.00 8.38
CA THR A 128 -24.73 12.96 9.39
C THR A 128 -24.93 11.57 8.78
N ASP A 129 -24.90 11.47 7.46
CA ASP A 129 -25.17 10.26 6.70
C ASP A 129 -24.01 9.95 5.76
N SER A 130 -23.35 8.80 5.95
CA SER A 130 -22.24 8.37 5.11
C SER A 130 -22.65 8.17 3.65
N ALA A 131 -23.92 7.86 3.37
CA ALA A 131 -24.41 7.74 2.00
C ALA A 131 -24.27 9.04 1.19
N GLN A 132 -24.34 10.21 1.84
CA GLN A 132 -24.12 11.50 1.19
C GLN A 132 -22.66 11.65 0.74
N VAL A 133 -21.70 11.29 1.61
CA VAL A 133 -20.26 11.33 1.29
C VAL A 133 -19.95 10.34 0.15
N MET A 134 -20.55 9.15 0.21
CA MET A 134 -20.39 8.14 -0.83
C MET A 134 -20.99 8.59 -2.16
N LYS A 135 -22.12 9.32 -2.15
CA LYS A 135 -22.70 9.91 -3.35
C LYS A 135 -21.75 10.92 -4.00
N GLU A 136 -21.17 11.81 -3.20
CA GLU A 136 -20.17 12.78 -3.67
C GLU A 136 -18.91 12.10 -4.23
N LEU A 137 -18.48 10.99 -3.64
CA LEU A 137 -17.40 10.15 -4.19
C LEU A 137 -17.74 9.63 -5.58
N GLN A 138 -18.96 9.11 -5.79
CA GLN A 138 -19.37 8.62 -7.11
C GLN A 138 -19.53 9.75 -8.13
N GLU A 139 -20.02 10.94 -7.72
CA GLU A 139 -20.08 12.12 -8.59
C GLU A 139 -18.66 12.56 -9.02
N CYS A 140 -17.71 12.63 -8.09
CA CYS A 140 -16.32 12.97 -8.39
C CYS A 140 -15.66 11.94 -9.32
N LYS A 141 -15.85 10.64 -9.06
CA LYS A 141 -15.37 9.56 -9.93
C LYS A 141 -15.96 9.63 -11.34
N LYS A 142 -17.23 10.02 -11.47
CA LYS A 142 -17.91 10.13 -12.76
C LYS A 142 -17.35 11.29 -13.58
N GLU A 143 -17.11 12.43 -12.94
CA GLU A 143 -16.55 13.63 -13.58
C GLU A 143 -15.07 13.44 -13.93
N TYR A 144 -14.31 12.84 -13.01
CA TYR A 144 -12.86 12.64 -13.11
C TYR A 144 -12.48 11.16 -12.95
N PRO A 145 -12.72 10.32 -13.99
CA PRO A 145 -12.54 8.86 -13.90
C PRO A 145 -11.09 8.42 -13.73
N GLN A 146 -10.12 9.26 -14.08
CA GLN A 146 -8.69 8.99 -13.95
C GLN A 146 -8.05 9.81 -12.81
N ALA A 147 -8.84 10.24 -11.82
CA ALA A 147 -8.31 10.90 -10.63
C ALA A 147 -7.99 9.92 -9.51
N TRP A 148 -6.95 10.25 -8.74
CA TRP A 148 -6.90 9.78 -7.35
C TRP A 148 -7.93 10.57 -6.55
N ILE A 149 -8.71 9.90 -5.71
CA ILE A 149 -9.70 10.55 -4.85
C ILE A 149 -9.51 10.03 -3.43
N ARG A 150 -9.34 10.94 -2.48
CA ARG A 150 -9.23 10.64 -1.05
C ARG A 150 -10.37 11.27 -0.28
N ILE A 151 -10.76 10.61 0.81
CA ILE A 151 -11.66 11.17 1.81
C ILE A 151 -10.82 11.61 2.99
N ILE A 152 -11.06 12.84 3.43
CA ILE A 152 -10.40 13.46 4.57
C ILE A 152 -11.44 13.91 5.59
N GLY A 153 -11.03 14.12 6.84
CA GLY A 153 -11.91 14.58 7.90
C GLY A 153 -11.24 15.59 8.82
N PHE A 154 -11.92 16.71 9.03
CA PHE A 154 -11.42 17.82 9.85
C PHE A 154 -12.01 17.79 11.26
N ASP A 155 -11.14 17.92 12.25
CA ASP A 155 -11.51 18.20 13.63
C ASP A 155 -11.38 19.71 13.86
N ASN A 156 -12.51 20.39 13.94
CA ASN A 156 -12.56 21.83 14.16
C ASN A 156 -12.18 22.23 15.60
N VAL A 157 -12.28 21.32 16.57
CA VAL A 157 -11.88 21.57 17.97
C VAL A 157 -10.36 21.61 18.05
N ARG A 158 -9.69 20.66 17.40
CA ARG A 158 -8.22 20.55 17.40
C ARG A 158 -7.54 21.32 16.26
N GLN A 159 -8.31 21.82 15.29
CA GLN A 159 -7.81 22.48 14.07
C GLN A 159 -6.85 21.60 13.26
N VAL A 160 -7.16 20.31 13.14
CA VAL A 160 -6.34 19.35 12.38
C VAL A 160 -7.19 18.49 11.47
N GLN A 161 -6.57 17.97 10.41
CA GLN A 161 -7.12 16.86 9.65
C GLN A 161 -6.82 15.55 10.40
N CYS A 162 -7.85 14.91 10.94
CA CYS A 162 -7.73 13.71 11.78
C CYS A 162 -7.71 12.41 10.98
N ILE A 163 -8.18 12.44 9.74
CA ILE A 163 -8.27 11.26 8.88
C ILE A 163 -7.98 11.63 7.43
N SER A 164 -7.32 10.72 6.73
CA SER A 164 -7.03 10.78 5.30
C SER A 164 -6.83 9.36 4.80
N PHE A 165 -7.68 8.90 3.87
CA PHE A 165 -7.52 7.59 3.22
C PHE A 165 -7.96 7.66 1.76
N ILE A 166 -7.30 6.85 0.93
CA ILE A 166 -7.64 6.74 -0.49
C ILE A 166 -8.98 6.03 -0.68
N ALA A 167 -9.85 6.58 -1.52
CA ALA A 167 -11.17 6.05 -1.83
C ALA A 167 -11.31 5.59 -3.30
N SER A 168 -10.56 6.21 -4.22
CA SER A 168 -10.47 5.80 -5.63
C SER A 168 -9.07 6.06 -6.17
N LYS A 169 -8.64 5.25 -7.15
CA LYS A 169 -7.35 5.39 -7.85
C LYS A 169 -7.61 5.32 -9.37
N PRO A 170 -6.78 5.97 -10.19
CA PRO A 170 -6.80 5.79 -11.63
C PRO A 170 -6.44 4.35 -12.02
N ASP A 171 -6.79 3.94 -13.23
CA ASP A 171 -6.45 2.62 -13.73
C ASP A 171 -4.92 2.45 -13.85
N GLY A 172 -4.40 1.31 -13.38
CA GLY A 172 -2.97 1.00 -13.41
C GLY A 172 -2.16 1.47 -12.19
N PHE A 173 -2.80 2.08 -11.18
CA PHE A 173 -2.14 2.64 -9.98
C PHE A 173 -2.56 2.00 -8.63
#